data_AF-A0A4U0Z3P5-F1
#
_entry.id   AF-A0A4U0Z3P5-F1
#
_cell.length_a   1.000
_cell.length_b   1.000
_cell.length_c   1.000
_cell.angle_alpha   90.00
_cell.angle_beta   90.00
_cell.angle_gamma   90.00
#
_symmetry.space_group_name_H-M   'P 1'
#
loop_
_entity.id
_entity.type
_entity.pdbx_description
1 polymer ?
#
loop_
_entity_poly.entity_id
_entity_poly.type
_entity_poly.pdbx_seq_one_letter_code
_entity_poly.pdbx_strand_id
1 'polypeptide(L)'
;MTEVIEGASDGSKPRSERRQRTEIISVRITPHERQQIKEAARRACCSGIAGYLRERALEDVLMPRDLAVIIGHLAVIGDCLASAAEALERKGLLDAAEQCRKRSTLLVALQLRLAQRSSDAG
;
A
#
# COMPACT_ATOMS: atom_id res chain seq x y z
N MET A 1 26.93 -5.95 -15.77
CA MET A 1 26.28 -7.17 -15.21
C MET A 1 25.41 -6.71 -14.05
N THR A 2 24.08 -6.79 -14.18
CA THR A 2 23.09 -6.27 -13.22
C THR A 2 22.52 -7.43 -12.40
N GLU A 3 22.52 -7.30 -11.07
CA GLU A 3 21.90 -8.27 -10.16
C GLU A 3 20.44 -7.84 -9.87
N VAL A 4 19.52 -8.80 -9.82
CA VAL A 4 18.13 -8.60 -9.41
C VAL A 4 18.02 -8.94 -7.93
N ILE A 5 17.58 -7.99 -7.10
CA ILE A 5 17.35 -8.23 -5.67
C ILE A 5 15.85 -8.40 -5.47
N GLU A 6 15.43 -9.62 -5.12
CA GLU A 6 14.06 -9.93 -4.74
C GLU A 6 13.86 -9.69 -3.24
N GLY A 7 12.94 -8.81 -2.87
CA GLY A 7 12.58 -8.54 -1.49
C GLY A 7 11.66 -9.63 -0.92
N ALA A 8 12.18 -10.81 -0.59
CA ALA A 8 11.45 -11.86 0.10
C ALA A 8 12.05 -12.17 1.48
N SER A 9 11.22 -12.05 2.53
CA SER A 9 11.55 -12.43 3.90
C SER A 9 11.83 -13.94 4.01
N ASP A 10 12.88 -14.28 4.77
CA ASP A 10 13.44 -15.62 5.01
C ASP A 10 12.40 -16.73 5.20
N GLY A 11 12.68 -17.87 4.57
CA GLY A 11 11.85 -19.07 4.56
C GLY A 11 12.00 -19.91 5.83
N SER A 12 10.86 -20.42 6.33
CA SER A 12 10.72 -21.67 7.11
C SER A 12 9.35 -21.82 7.82
N LYS A 13 8.29 -21.09 7.41
CA LYS A 13 6.91 -21.38 7.84
C LYS A 13 5.94 -21.31 6.65
N PRO A 14 4.92 -22.20 6.57
CA PRO A 14 3.88 -22.09 5.55
C PRO A 14 3.23 -20.70 5.64
N ARG A 15 3.29 -19.97 4.53
CA ARG A 15 2.99 -18.54 4.41
C ARG A 15 1.47 -18.33 4.51
N SER A 16 1.01 -17.51 5.45
CA SER A 16 -0.41 -17.12 5.57
C SER A 16 -0.92 -16.42 4.30
N GLU A 17 -2.17 -16.66 3.89
CA GLU A 17 -2.82 -16.05 2.70
C GLU A 17 -2.64 -14.53 2.59
N ARG A 18 -2.55 -13.81 3.72
CA ARG A 18 -2.24 -12.36 3.78
C ARG A 18 -0.97 -11.94 3.02
N ARG A 19 0.01 -12.83 2.85
CA ARG A 19 1.27 -12.57 2.10
C ARG A 19 1.20 -12.97 0.62
N GLN A 20 0.15 -13.66 0.17
CA GLN A 20 -0.01 -13.99 -1.26
C GLN A 20 -0.38 -12.76 -2.10
N ARG A 21 -0.90 -11.69 -1.48
CA ARG A 21 -1.23 -10.40 -2.12
C ARG A 21 -0.06 -9.40 -2.18
N THR A 22 1.15 -9.78 -1.78
CA THR A 22 2.28 -8.84 -1.79
C THR A 22 2.91 -8.81 -3.18
N GLU A 23 2.70 -7.72 -3.91
CA GLU A 23 3.39 -7.46 -5.19
C GLU A 23 4.90 -7.39 -4.95
N ILE A 24 5.66 -8.15 -5.74
CA ILE A 24 7.13 -8.16 -5.69
C ILE A 24 7.62 -7.11 -6.68
N ILE A 25 8.22 -6.03 -6.17
CA ILE A 25 8.89 -5.02 -6.98
C ILE A 25 10.35 -5.44 -7.13
N SER A 26 10.79 -5.65 -8.37
CA SER A 26 12.19 -5.93 -8.68
C SER A 26 12.92 -4.64 -9.05
N VAL A 27 14.09 -4.41 -8.44
CA VAL A 27 14.93 -3.24 -8.72
C VAL A 27 16.26 -3.72 -9.27
N ARG A 28 16.69 -3.14 -10.39
CA ARG A 28 18.01 -3.40 -10.98
C ARG A 28 19.01 -2.43 -10.36
N ILE A 29 20.04 -2.98 -9.73
CA ILE A 29 21.05 -2.21 -9.02
C ILE A 29 22.42 -2.69 -9.48
N THR A 30 23.35 -1.77 -9.71
CA THR A 30 24.73 -2.11 -10.02
C THR A 30 25.48 -2.61 -8.77
N PRO A 31 26.58 -3.37 -8.91
CA PRO A 31 27.34 -3.86 -7.76
C PRO A 31 27.85 -2.75 -6.83
N HIS A 32 28.19 -1.58 -7.41
CA HIS A 32 28.64 -0.41 -6.66
C HIS A 32 27.51 0.20 -5.81
N GLU A 33 26.34 0.43 -6.41
CA GLU A 33 25.16 0.94 -5.69
C GLU A 33 24.70 -0.04 -4.61
N ARG A 34 24.77 -1.34 -4.88
CA ARG A 34 24.42 -2.37 -3.89
C ARG A 34 25.30 -2.27 -2.64
N GLN A 35 26.59 -2.01 -2.82
CA GLN A 35 27.51 -1.83 -1.70
C GLN A 35 27.19 -0.55 -0.91
N GLN A 36 26.90 0.56 -1.59
CA GLN A 36 26.49 1.81 -0.95
C GLN A 36 25.20 1.64 -0.12
N ILE A 37 24.19 0.95 -0.69
CA ILE A 37 22.91 0.70 -0.02
C ILE A 37 23.10 -0.23 1.19
N LYS A 38 23.98 -1.23 1.08
CA LYS A 38 24.31 -2.12 2.19
C LYS A 38 24.94 -1.37 3.38
N GLU A 39 25.83 -0.43 3.09
CA GLU A 39 26.45 0.42 4.11
C GLU A 39 25.46 1.41 4.72
N ALA A 40 24.54 1.94 3.91
CA ALA A 40 23.46 2.80 4.39
C ALA A 40 22.45 2.03 5.27
N ALA A 41 22.06 0.81 4.88
CA ALA A 41 21.19 -0.07 5.65
C ALA A 41 21.77 -0.42 7.03
N ARG A 42 23.09 -0.68 7.09
CA ARG A 42 23.79 -0.91 8.35
C ARG A 42 23.77 0.32 9.27
N ARG A 43 23.98 1.51 8.72
CA ARG A 43 23.93 2.76 9.47
C ARG A 43 22.53 3.08 9.99
N ALA A 44 21.49 2.70 9.25
CA ALA A 44 20.10 2.88 9.62
C ALA A 44 19.52 1.75 10.51
N CYS A 45 20.34 0.77 10.93
CA CYS A 45 19.93 -0.38 11.72
C CYS A 45 18.83 -1.25 11.07
N CYS A 46 18.69 -1.20 9.75
CA CYS A 46 17.70 -2.01 9.04
C CYS A 46 18.17 -3.48 8.95
N SER A 47 17.21 -4.42 8.89
CA SER A 47 17.48 -5.85 8.78
C SER A 47 18.11 -6.29 7.44
N GLY A 48 18.21 -5.39 6.46
CA GLY A 48 18.89 -5.64 5.19
C GLY A 48 18.54 -4.60 4.12
N ILE A 49 19.09 -4.79 2.91
CA ILE A 49 18.89 -3.90 1.76
C ILE A 49 17.40 -3.72 1.42
N ALA A 50 16.64 -4.81 1.39
CA ALA A 50 15.20 -4.74 1.11
C ALA A 50 14.40 -4.03 2.22
N GLY A 51 14.83 -4.17 3.48
CA GLY A 51 14.23 -3.43 4.60
C GLY A 51 14.50 -1.94 4.49
N TYR A 52 15.76 -1.58 4.24
CA TYR A 52 16.19 -0.20 4.03
C TYR A 52 15.51 0.46 2.82
N LEU A 53 15.46 -0.23 1.67
CA LEU A 53 14.76 0.28 0.48
C LEU A 53 13.27 0.44 0.70
N ARG A 54 12.63 -0.46 1.48
CA ARG A 54 11.23 -0.32 1.84
C ARG A 54 11.01 0.87 2.76
N GLU A 55 11.84 1.03 3.79
CA GLU A 55 11.75 2.19 4.69
C GLU A 55 11.97 3.49 3.94
N ARG A 56 12.97 3.57 3.06
CA ARG A 56 13.23 4.76 2.22
C ARG A 56 12.11 5.02 1.22
N ALA A 57 11.61 3.99 0.55
CA ALA A 57 10.48 4.13 -0.36
C ALA A 57 9.18 4.55 0.35
N LEU A 58 9.05 4.30 1.66
CA LEU A 58 7.93 4.77 2.48
C LEU A 58 8.22 6.15 3.11
N GLU A 59 9.47 6.48 3.40
CA GLU A 59 9.91 7.81 3.84
C GLU A 59 9.78 8.84 2.71
N ASP A 60 10.01 8.44 1.45
CA ASP A 60 9.79 9.28 0.25
C ASP A 60 8.30 9.40 -0.12
N VAL A 61 7.39 8.65 0.53
CA VAL A 61 5.96 8.95 0.48
C VAL A 61 5.69 10.04 1.51
N LEU A 62 5.82 11.30 1.07
CA LEU A 62 5.39 12.52 1.78
C LEU A 62 3.86 12.54 1.97
N MET A 63 3.27 11.52 2.61
CA MET A 63 1.93 11.65 3.17
C MET A 63 2.05 12.09 4.63
N PRO A 64 1.63 13.32 4.97
CA PRO A 64 1.36 13.70 6.35
C PRO A 64 0.54 12.61 7.06
N ARG A 65 1.00 12.17 8.23
CA ARG A 65 0.38 11.08 9.01
C ARG A 65 -1.13 11.25 9.19
N ASP A 66 -1.59 12.49 9.35
CA ASP A 66 -3.00 12.83 9.50
C ASP A 66 -3.81 12.52 8.23
N LEU A 67 -3.25 12.80 7.05
CA LEU A 67 -3.89 12.47 5.77
C LEU A 67 -3.95 10.94 5.57
N ALA A 68 -2.91 10.20 5.96
CA ALA A 68 -2.92 8.75 5.87
C ALA A 68 -4.01 8.13 6.78
N VAL A 69 -4.18 8.67 7.98
CA VAL A 69 -5.26 8.29 8.91
C VAL A 69 -6.63 8.60 8.32
N ILE A 70 -6.81 9.76 7.67
CA ILE A 70 -8.07 10.12 7.01
C ILE A 70 -8.38 9.15 5.86
N ILE A 71 -7.40 8.85 4.99
CA ILE A 71 -7.58 7.89 3.89
C ILE A 71 -7.97 6.51 4.43
N GLY A 72 -7.33 6.07 5.51
CA GLY A 72 -7.66 4.80 6.19
C GLY A 72 -9.10 4.75 6.68
N HIS A 73 -9.60 5.80 7.35
CA HIS A 73 -11.00 5.86 7.78
C HIS A 73 -11.98 5.87 6.60
N LEU A 74 -11.68 6.59 5.53
CA LEU A 74 -12.51 6.58 4.32
C LEU A 74 -12.59 5.17 3.69
N ALA A 75 -11.52 4.38 3.80
CA ALA A 75 -11.49 3.02 3.27
C ALA A 75 -12.44 2.10 4.06
N VAL A 76 -12.40 2.18 5.39
CA VAL A 76 -13.31 1.43 6.27
C VAL A 76 -14.78 1.78 5.97
N ILE A 77 -15.09 3.06 5.76
CA ILE A 77 -16.46 3.48 5.40
C ILE A 77 -16.86 2.92 4.03
N GLY A 78 -15.94 2.92 3.05
CA GLY A 78 -16.14 2.31 1.74
C GLY A 78 -16.48 0.82 1.80
N ASP A 79 -15.76 0.06 2.64
CA ASP A 79 -15.99 -1.37 2.86
C ASP A 79 -17.36 -1.63 3.50
N CYS A 80 -17.76 -0.79 4.46
CA CYS A 80 -19.10 -0.87 5.06
C CYS A 80 -20.20 -0.61 4.02
N LEU A 81 -20.02 0.37 3.12
CA LEU A 81 -20.98 0.65 2.06
C LEU A 81 -21.05 -0.47 1.03
N ALA A 82 -19.92 -1.08 0.68
CA ALA A 82 -19.89 -2.24 -0.22
C ALA A 82 -20.64 -3.44 0.41
N SER A 83 -20.34 -3.74 1.67
CA SER A 83 -21.02 -4.81 2.43
C SER A 83 -22.52 -4.56 2.54
N ALA A 84 -22.94 -3.31 2.77
CA ALA A 84 -24.34 -2.92 2.81
C ALA A 84 -25.01 -3.09 1.43
N ALA A 85 -24.34 -2.72 0.34
CA ALA A 85 -24.86 -2.90 -1.01
C ALA A 85 -25.13 -4.39 -1.32
N GLU A 86 -24.20 -5.28 -0.99
CA GLU A 86 -24.38 -6.73 -1.16
C GLU A 86 -25.53 -7.29 -0.32
N ALA A 87 -25.71 -6.78 0.90
CA ALA A 87 -26.82 -7.19 1.76
C ALA A 87 -28.18 -6.72 1.20
N LEU A 88 -28.23 -5.51 0.64
CA LEU A 88 -29.42 -4.92 0.02
C LEU A 88 -29.80 -5.64 -1.28
N GLU A 89 -28.82 -6.03 -2.10
CA GLU A 89 -29.06 -6.84 -3.32
C GLU A 89 -29.67 -8.19 -3.01
N ARG A 90 -29.16 -8.87 -1.96
CA ARG A 90 -29.73 -10.14 -1.48
C ARG A 90 -31.19 -10.02 -1.03
N LYS A 91 -31.67 -8.81 -0.75
CA LYS A 91 -33.06 -8.50 -0.38
C LYS A 91 -33.88 -7.93 -1.53
N GLY A 92 -33.31 -7.82 -2.73
CA GLY A 92 -33.97 -7.23 -3.90
C GLY A 92 -34.11 -5.70 -3.84
N LEU A 93 -33.43 -5.03 -2.91
CA LEU A 93 -33.47 -3.58 -2.73
C LEU A 93 -32.41 -2.90 -3.62
N LEU A 94 -32.56 -3.06 -4.94
CA LEU A 94 -31.54 -2.68 -5.92
C LEU A 94 -31.25 -1.17 -5.93
N ASP A 95 -32.26 -0.32 -5.78
CA ASP A 95 -32.07 1.14 -5.75
C ASP A 95 -31.23 1.61 -4.55
N ALA A 96 -31.44 0.98 -3.38
CA ALA A 96 -30.68 1.29 -2.18
C ALA A 96 -29.23 0.76 -2.29
N ALA A 97 -29.04 -0.43 -2.85
CA ALA A 97 -27.71 -0.98 -3.11
C ALA A 97 -26.91 -0.09 -4.08
N GLU A 98 -27.57 0.42 -5.11
CA GLU A 98 -26.97 1.33 -6.08
C GLU A 98 -26.57 2.67 -5.44
N GLN A 99 -27.37 3.21 -4.52
CA GLN A 99 -26.99 4.39 -3.75
C GLN A 99 -25.74 4.15 -2.88
N CYS A 100 -25.63 2.98 -2.25
CA CYS A 100 -24.44 2.60 -1.49
C CYS A 100 -23.19 2.52 -2.37
N ARG A 101 -23.30 1.93 -3.57
CA ARG A 101 -22.20 1.89 -4.55
C ARG A 101 -21.77 3.27 -5.00
N LYS A 102 -22.71 4.12 -5.42
CA LYS A 102 -22.43 5.51 -5.82
C LYS A 102 -21.67 6.26 -4.74
N ARG A 103 -22.07 6.12 -3.47
CA ARG A 103 -21.39 6.75 -2.34
C ARG A 103 -19.99 6.16 -2.10
N SER A 104 -19.81 4.85 -2.25
CA SER A 104 -18.49 4.22 -2.17
C SER A 104 -17.54 4.72 -3.26
N THR A 105 -18.02 4.86 -4.50
CA THR A 105 -17.24 5.44 -5.62
C THR A 105 -16.80 6.87 -5.33
N LEU A 106 -17.66 7.69 -4.70
CA LEU A 106 -17.30 9.05 -4.29
C LEU A 106 -16.19 9.06 -3.24
N LEU A 107 -16.19 8.10 -2.29
CA LEU A 107 -15.13 7.97 -1.30
C LEU A 107 -13.79 7.57 -1.93
N VAL A 108 -13.80 6.66 -2.90
CA VAL A 108 -12.59 6.30 -3.66
C VAL A 108 -12.04 7.51 -4.43
N ALA A 109 -12.90 8.29 -5.08
CA ALA A 109 -12.48 9.51 -5.76
C ALA A 109 -11.89 10.55 -4.78
N LEU A 110 -12.43 10.66 -3.58
CA LEU A 110 -11.91 11.52 -2.53
C LEU A 110 -10.54 11.04 -2.02
N GLN A 111 -10.37 9.74 -1.80
CA GLN A 111 -9.08 9.14 -1.40
C GLN A 111 -7.99 9.43 -2.42
N LEU A 112 -8.29 9.24 -3.72
CA LEU A 112 -7.35 9.51 -4.80
C LEU A 112 -6.93 10.99 -4.84
N ARG A 113 -7.88 11.91 -4.66
CA ARG A 113 -7.58 13.35 -4.59
C ARG A 113 -6.72 13.73 -3.39
N LEU A 114 -6.97 13.11 -2.23
CA LEU A 114 -6.18 13.35 -1.03
C LEU A 114 -4.75 12.80 -1.18
N ALA A 115 -4.59 11.62 -1.80
CA ALA A 115 -3.28 11.04 -2.10
C ALA A 115 -2.49 11.86 -3.15
N GLN A 116 -3.17 12.42 -4.16
CA GLN A 116 -2.55 13.31 -5.14
C GLN A 116 -2.08 14.63 -4.50
N ARG A 117 -2.91 15.24 -3.65
CA ARG A 117 -2.52 16.47 -2.93
C ARG A 117 -1.34 16.31 -1.99
N SER A 118 -1.14 15.13 -1.40
CA SER A 118 0.09 14.85 -0.64
C SER A 118 1.31 14.71 -1.54
N SER A 119 1.14 14.28 -2.78
CA SER A 119 2.23 14.15 -3.76
C SER A 119 2.66 15.49 -4.36
N ASP A 120 1.75 16.46 -4.46
CA ASP A 120 2.03 17.81 -4.99
C ASP A 120 2.64 18.77 -3.94
N ALA A 121 2.59 18.39 -2.66
CA ALA A 121 3.04 19.23 -1.54
C ALA A 121 4.44 18.88 -1.01
N GLY A 122 5.12 17.90 -1.63
CA GLY A 122 6.50 17.48 -1.34
C GLY A 122 7.45 17.87 -2.46
#